data_AF-A0A4R3JQ52-F1
#
_entry.id   AF-A0A4R3JQ52-F1
#
_cell.length_a   1.000
_cell.length_b   1.000
_cell.length_c   1.000
_cell.angle_alpha   90.00
_cell.angle_beta   90.00
_cell.angle_gamma   90.00
#
_symmetry.space_group_name_H-M   'P 1'
#
loop_
_entity.id
_entity.type
_entity.pdbx_description
1 polymer ?
#
loop_
_entity_poly.entity_id
_entity_poly.type
_entity_poly.pdbx_seq_one_letter_code
_entity_poly.pdbx_strand_id
1 'polypeptide(L)'
;MNPTVTSKEEIIAACQKIAKERGLEAISMRSVASECGMAVGSVYNYFSSKSELLCAAIENIWKDIFHMSASQCAFSDFVECLNWLFDSVQRGSQMYPEFFSRHAMVFASEDQKAGHQMMEKYFRHLEENLLNVLHRDPNVREDAFDEVLTPELFISYVLELFVSSVFHFQKDYRGILEIVRRCLYAPAH
;
A
#
# COMPACT_ATOMS: atom_id res chain seq x y z
N MET A 1 -33.20 -5.52 -15.90
CA MET A 1 -33.02 -6.20 -14.61
C MET A 1 -31.70 -5.69 -14.06
N ASN A 2 -31.73 -4.85 -13.03
CA ASN A 2 -30.49 -4.29 -12.43
C ASN A 2 -29.87 -5.38 -11.55
N PRO A 3 -28.55 -5.63 -11.62
CA PRO A 3 -27.91 -6.53 -10.67
C PRO A 3 -28.08 -5.91 -9.29
N THR A 4 -28.80 -6.60 -8.41
CA THR A 4 -28.86 -6.25 -7.00
C THR A 4 -27.46 -6.42 -6.44
N VAL A 5 -26.78 -5.31 -6.16
CA VAL A 5 -25.59 -5.32 -5.31
C VAL A 5 -25.96 -6.06 -4.02
N THR A 6 -25.30 -7.19 -3.76
CA THR A 6 -25.67 -8.16 -2.71
C THR A 6 -24.49 -8.58 -1.86
N SER A 7 -23.30 -8.00 -2.09
CA SER A 7 -22.07 -8.41 -1.40
C SER A 7 -21.28 -7.22 -0.83
N LYS A 8 -20.49 -7.49 0.21
CA LYS A 8 -19.58 -6.51 0.80
C LYS A 8 -18.52 -6.06 -0.23
N GLU A 9 -18.13 -6.97 -1.11
CA GLU A 9 -17.17 -6.81 -2.18
C GLU A 9 -17.63 -5.77 -3.22
N GLU A 10 -18.89 -5.80 -3.63
CA GLU A 10 -19.44 -4.82 -4.57
C GLU A 10 -19.53 -3.42 -3.96
N ILE A 11 -19.88 -3.31 -2.67
CA ILE A 11 -19.87 -2.04 -1.94
C ILE A 11 -18.44 -1.47 -1.91
N ILE A 12 -17.44 -2.31 -1.67
CA ILE A 12 -16.03 -1.91 -1.69
C ILE A 12 -15.59 -1.50 -3.11
N ALA A 13 -16.01 -2.22 -4.15
CA ALA A 13 -15.73 -1.86 -5.54
C ALA A 13 -16.33 -0.49 -5.92
N ALA A 14 -17.54 -0.20 -5.44
CA ALA A 14 -18.16 1.12 -5.59
C ALA A 14 -17.36 2.21 -4.87
N CYS A 15 -16.85 1.94 -3.65
CA CYS A 15 -15.94 2.86 -2.96
C CYS A 15 -14.67 3.12 -3.78
N GLN A 16 -14.05 2.09 -4.35
CA GLN A 16 -12.87 2.27 -5.20
C GLN A 16 -13.17 3.12 -6.42
N LYS A 17 -14.32 2.90 -7.09
CA LYS A 17 -14.74 3.73 -8.22
C LYS A 17 -14.90 5.20 -7.82
N ILE A 18 -15.58 5.46 -6.71
CA ILE A 18 -15.70 6.81 -6.15
C ILE A 18 -14.31 7.41 -5.85
N ALA A 19 -13.41 6.63 -5.26
CA ALA A 19 -12.05 7.10 -4.97
C ALA A 19 -11.26 7.46 -6.22
N LYS A 20 -11.34 6.65 -7.29
CA LYS A 20 -10.66 6.90 -8.58
C LYS A 20 -11.18 8.18 -9.24
N GLU A 21 -12.50 8.39 -9.22
CA GLU A 21 -13.15 9.49 -9.95
C GLU A 21 -13.22 10.80 -9.17
N ARG A 22 -13.40 10.71 -7.84
CA ARG A 22 -13.81 11.84 -6.98
C ARG A 22 -12.99 11.96 -5.69
N GLY A 23 -12.01 11.08 -5.48
CA GLY A 23 -11.15 11.07 -4.30
C GLY A 23 -11.80 10.41 -3.07
N LEU A 24 -10.97 10.14 -2.05
CA LEU A 24 -11.39 9.44 -0.82
C LEU A 24 -12.48 10.18 -0.04
N GLU A 25 -12.47 11.51 -0.05
CA GLU A 25 -13.40 12.33 0.72
C GLU A 25 -14.85 12.22 0.22
N ALA A 26 -15.03 11.88 -1.06
CA ALA A 26 -16.32 11.65 -1.68
C ALA A 26 -17.00 10.34 -1.23
N ILE A 27 -16.28 9.46 -0.54
CA ILE A 27 -16.85 8.22 -0.01
C ILE A 27 -17.71 8.55 1.22
N SER A 28 -18.98 8.17 1.13
CA SER A 28 -19.96 8.31 2.20
C SER A 28 -21.00 7.20 2.07
N MET A 29 -21.75 6.90 3.14
CA MET A 29 -22.84 5.92 3.09
C MET A 29 -23.84 6.24 1.97
N ARG A 30 -24.11 7.53 1.72
CA ARG A 30 -25.05 7.97 0.68
C ARG A 30 -24.46 7.87 -0.72
N SER A 31 -23.22 8.30 -0.93
CA SER A 31 -22.60 8.26 -2.25
C SER A 31 -22.41 6.81 -2.71
N VAL A 32 -22.02 5.91 -1.80
CA VAL A 32 -21.87 4.49 -2.08
C VAL A 32 -23.22 3.80 -2.32
N ALA A 33 -24.23 4.10 -1.51
CA ALA A 33 -25.59 3.60 -1.77
C ALA A 33 -26.10 4.02 -3.15
N SER A 34 -25.89 5.28 -3.54
CA SER A 34 -26.26 5.78 -4.86
C SER A 34 -25.48 5.08 -5.98
N GLU A 35 -24.18 4.88 -5.81
CA GLU A 35 -23.32 4.19 -6.78
C GLU A 35 -23.74 2.73 -6.97
N CYS A 36 -24.16 2.08 -5.89
CA CYS A 36 -24.62 0.70 -5.88
C CYS A 36 -26.11 0.54 -6.25
N GLY A 37 -26.86 1.63 -6.42
CA GLY A 37 -28.31 1.59 -6.66
C GLY A 37 -29.13 1.02 -5.48
N MET A 38 -28.69 1.25 -4.24
CA MET A 38 -29.29 0.70 -3.03
C MET A 38 -29.85 1.78 -2.10
N ALA A 39 -30.68 1.37 -1.15
CA ALA A 39 -31.03 2.23 -0.02
C ALA A 39 -29.82 2.44 0.91
N VAL A 40 -29.69 3.63 1.49
CA VAL A 40 -28.61 3.94 2.44
C VAL A 40 -28.61 2.97 3.63
N GLY A 41 -29.79 2.59 4.13
CA GLY A 41 -29.93 1.60 5.19
C GLY A 41 -29.34 0.22 4.84
N SER A 42 -29.33 -0.16 3.56
CA SER A 42 -28.70 -1.41 3.12
C SER A 42 -27.19 -1.38 3.31
N VAL A 43 -26.53 -0.23 3.12
CA VAL A 43 -25.09 -0.09 3.36
C VAL A 43 -24.76 -0.21 4.84
N TYR A 44 -25.63 0.31 5.72
CA TYR A 44 -25.48 0.17 7.17
C TYR A 44 -25.58 -1.27 7.67
N ASN A 45 -26.16 -2.19 6.90
CA ASN A 45 -26.16 -3.62 7.23
C ASN A 45 -24.78 -4.27 7.05
N TYR A 46 -23.89 -3.68 6.24
CA TYR A 46 -22.54 -4.20 5.98
C TYR A 46 -21.44 -3.42 6.71
N PHE A 47 -21.67 -2.13 6.93
CA PHE A 47 -20.71 -1.23 7.57
C PHE A 47 -21.44 -0.39 8.63
N SER A 48 -21.05 -0.56 9.89
CA SER A 48 -21.66 0.12 11.03
C SER A 48 -21.41 1.64 11.02
N SER A 49 -20.37 2.10 10.33
CA SER A 49 -20.01 3.51 10.26
C SER A 49 -19.31 3.88 8.95
N LYS A 50 -19.27 5.19 8.66
CA LYS A 50 -18.44 5.76 7.57
C LYS A 50 -16.95 5.41 7.77
N SER A 51 -16.48 5.39 9.00
CA SER A 51 -15.08 5.06 9.34
C SER A 51 -14.76 3.62 8.96
N GLU A 52 -15.63 2.67 9.29
CA GLU A 52 -15.47 1.26 8.92
C GLU A 52 -15.46 1.08 7.39
N LEU A 53 -16.39 1.75 6.70
CA LEU A 53 -16.46 1.74 5.23
C LEU A 53 -15.19 2.32 4.59
N LEU A 54 -14.68 3.44 5.11
CA LEU A 54 -13.45 4.06 4.64
C LEU A 54 -12.23 3.18 4.89
N CYS A 55 -12.11 2.57 6.08
CA CYS A 55 -11.03 1.64 6.38
C CYS A 55 -11.02 0.47 5.38
N ALA A 56 -12.18 -0.16 5.15
CA ALA A 56 -12.30 -1.25 4.19
C ALA A 56 -12.00 -0.82 2.74
N ALA A 57 -12.42 0.39 2.35
CA ALA A 57 -12.10 0.95 1.04
C ALA A 57 -10.60 1.19 0.88
N ILE A 58 -9.94 1.82 1.87
CA ILE A 58 -8.51 2.08 1.87
C ILE A 58 -7.73 0.77 1.87
N GLU A 59 -8.13 -0.21 2.67
CA GLU A 59 -7.58 -1.57 2.67
C GLU A 59 -7.57 -2.16 1.26
N ASN A 60 -8.68 -2.05 0.55
CA ASN A 60 -8.82 -2.60 -0.79
C ASN A 60 -8.01 -1.80 -1.83
N ILE A 61 -7.90 -0.48 -1.67
CA ILE A 61 -7.03 0.34 -2.52
C ILE A 61 -5.56 -0.05 -2.32
N TRP A 62 -5.10 -0.29 -1.09
CA TRP A 62 -3.75 -0.83 -0.86
C TRP A 62 -3.52 -2.17 -1.57
N LYS A 63 -4.52 -3.07 -1.55
CA LYS A 63 -4.47 -4.33 -2.31
C LYS A 63 -4.48 -4.14 -3.83
N ASP A 64 -5.14 -3.10 -4.34
CA ASP A 64 -5.15 -2.74 -5.77
C ASP A 64 -3.80 -2.11 -6.19
N ILE A 65 -3.19 -1.29 -5.34
CA ILE A 65 -1.90 -0.67 -5.63
C ILE A 65 -0.76 -1.69 -5.49
N PHE A 66 -0.75 -2.42 -4.38
CA PHE A 66 0.26 -3.41 -4.04
C PHE A 66 -0.36 -4.79 -4.20
N HIS A 67 -0.38 -5.26 -5.45
CA HIS A 67 -0.77 -6.63 -5.79
C HIS A 67 0.30 -7.65 -5.36
N MET A 68 0.77 -7.61 -4.11
CA MET A 68 1.65 -8.62 -3.55
C MET A 68 0.88 -9.91 -3.32
N SER A 69 0.53 -10.62 -4.40
CA SER A 69 0.12 -12.01 -4.26
C SER A 69 1.36 -12.84 -3.93
N ALA A 70 1.24 -13.75 -2.97
CA ALA A 70 2.32 -14.67 -2.58
C ALA A 70 2.88 -15.50 -3.75
N SER A 71 2.15 -15.58 -4.87
CA SER A 71 2.52 -16.24 -6.12
C SER A 71 3.33 -15.39 -7.10
N GLN A 72 3.49 -14.07 -6.87
CA GLN A 72 4.21 -13.15 -7.78
C GLN A 72 5.59 -12.72 -7.25
N CYS A 73 6.00 -13.13 -6.04
CA CYS A 73 7.36 -12.91 -5.53
C CYS A 73 8.35 -13.92 -6.13
N ALA A 74 8.53 -13.88 -7.45
CA ALA A 74 9.66 -14.46 -8.14
C ALA A 74 10.62 -13.34 -8.58
N PHE A 75 10.91 -12.41 -7.67
CA PHE A 75 11.96 -11.42 -7.90
C PHE A 75 13.31 -12.15 -7.94
N SER A 76 14.12 -11.80 -8.92
CA SER A 76 15.48 -12.33 -9.06
C SER A 76 16.44 -11.78 -8.01
N ASP A 77 16.19 -10.54 -7.56
CA ASP A 77 16.98 -9.86 -6.53
C ASP A 77 16.15 -8.83 -5.72
N PHE A 78 16.72 -8.33 -4.63
CA PHE A 78 16.07 -7.36 -3.74
C PHE A 78 15.81 -6.01 -4.42
N VAL A 79 16.71 -5.55 -5.29
CA VAL A 79 16.56 -4.27 -5.99
C VAL A 79 15.38 -4.31 -6.99
N GLU A 80 15.14 -5.44 -7.63
CA GLU A 80 13.97 -5.68 -8.48
C GLU A 80 12.67 -5.57 -7.68
N CYS A 81 12.62 -6.19 -6.49
CA CYS A 81 11.48 -6.09 -5.58
C CYS A 81 11.24 -4.63 -5.14
N LEU A 82 12.30 -3.90 -4.78
CA LEU A 82 12.20 -2.50 -4.37
C LEU A 82 11.77 -1.60 -5.53
N ASN A 83 12.27 -1.83 -6.74
CA ASN A 83 11.82 -1.12 -7.93
C ASN A 83 10.33 -1.37 -8.21
N TRP A 84 9.88 -2.62 -8.07
CA TRP A 84 8.45 -2.94 -8.20
C TRP A 84 7.58 -2.19 -7.18
N LEU A 85 8.04 -2.00 -5.95
CA LEU A 85 7.33 -1.18 -4.95
C LEU A 85 7.19 0.28 -5.39
N PHE A 86 8.27 0.88 -5.87
CA PHE A 86 8.23 2.25 -6.40
C PHE A 86 7.30 2.39 -7.61
N ASP A 87 7.39 1.45 -8.56
CA ASP A 87 6.52 1.44 -9.73
C ASP A 87 5.05 1.24 -9.33
N SER A 88 4.79 0.45 -8.28
CA SER A 88 3.44 0.25 -7.73
C SER A 88 2.88 1.54 -7.15
N VAL A 89 3.69 2.30 -6.40
CA VAL A 89 3.31 3.65 -5.94
C VAL A 89 3.01 4.58 -7.12
N GLN A 90 3.87 4.60 -8.14
CA GLN A 90 3.69 5.47 -9.30
C GLN A 90 2.39 5.15 -10.05
N ARG A 91 2.13 3.87 -10.33
CA ARG A 91 0.85 3.42 -10.93
C ARG A 91 -0.34 3.74 -10.02
N GLY A 92 -0.20 3.49 -8.73
CA GLY A 92 -1.21 3.78 -7.72
C GLY A 92 -1.61 5.25 -7.70
N SER A 93 -0.65 6.16 -7.77
CA SER A 93 -0.91 7.60 -7.83
C SER A 93 -1.60 8.06 -9.10
N GLN A 94 -1.39 7.36 -10.21
CA GLN A 94 -2.11 7.63 -11.46
C GLN A 94 -3.56 7.13 -11.38
N MET A 95 -3.79 5.98 -10.75
CA MET A 95 -5.13 5.40 -10.60
C MET A 95 -5.96 6.09 -9.50
N TYR A 96 -5.30 6.50 -8.42
CA TYR A 96 -5.92 7.10 -7.24
C TYR A 96 -5.21 8.41 -6.86
N PRO A 97 -5.55 9.53 -7.54
CA PRO A 97 -4.96 10.83 -7.25
C PRO A 97 -5.09 11.20 -5.76
N GLU A 98 -4.04 11.80 -5.20
CA GLU A 98 -3.94 12.22 -3.79
C GLU A 98 -4.08 11.12 -2.72
N PHE A 99 -4.24 9.83 -3.10
CA PHE A 99 -4.47 8.74 -2.15
C PHE A 99 -3.39 8.67 -1.07
N PHE A 100 -2.11 8.69 -1.46
CA PHE A 100 -0.99 8.58 -0.53
C PHE A 100 -0.91 9.74 0.47
N SER A 101 -1.27 10.97 0.07
CA SER A 101 -1.35 12.11 0.99
C SER A 101 -2.61 12.08 1.88
N ARG A 102 -3.74 11.60 1.35
CA ARG A 102 -5.05 11.73 1.99
C ARG A 102 -5.38 10.60 2.95
N HIS A 103 -4.99 9.35 2.65
CA HIS A 103 -5.30 8.23 3.54
C HIS A 103 -4.64 8.40 4.92
N ALA A 104 -3.44 8.99 4.98
CA ALA A 104 -2.76 9.31 6.23
C ALA A 104 -3.55 10.29 7.10
N MET A 105 -4.17 11.31 6.49
CA MET A 105 -5.04 12.26 7.21
C MET A 105 -6.34 11.63 7.70
N VAL A 106 -6.91 10.71 6.90
CA VAL A 106 -8.10 9.95 7.31
C VAL A 106 -7.79 9.19 8.61
N PHE A 107 -6.63 8.52 8.67
CA PHE A 107 -6.24 7.78 9.86
C PHE A 107 -5.82 8.66 11.03
N ALA A 108 -5.16 9.80 10.82
CA ALA A 108 -4.72 10.70 11.90
C ALA A 108 -5.86 11.28 12.78
N SER A 109 -7.13 11.11 12.40
CA SER A 109 -8.26 11.52 13.23
C SER A 109 -8.45 10.59 14.45
N GLU A 110 -8.69 11.16 15.64
CA GLU A 110 -8.76 10.43 16.93
C GLU A 110 -9.78 9.27 16.96
N ASP A 111 -10.78 9.32 16.08
CA ASP A 111 -11.84 8.31 15.94
C ASP A 111 -11.43 7.07 15.13
N GLN A 112 -10.20 6.99 14.61
CA GLN A 112 -9.77 5.93 13.69
C GLN A 112 -8.66 5.02 14.23
N LYS A 113 -8.81 4.53 15.47
CA LYS A 113 -7.92 3.49 16.03
C LYS A 113 -7.81 2.25 15.14
N ALA A 114 -8.92 1.83 14.54
CA ALA A 114 -8.94 0.68 13.62
C ALA A 114 -8.09 0.94 12.36
N GLY A 115 -8.11 2.16 11.84
CA GLY A 115 -7.30 2.56 10.68
C GLY A 115 -5.80 2.56 10.96
N HIS A 116 -5.38 3.07 12.13
CA HIS A 116 -3.99 3.00 12.57
C HIS A 116 -3.49 1.55 12.69
N GLN A 117 -4.25 0.69 13.38
CA GLN A 117 -3.91 -0.73 13.52
C GLN A 117 -3.82 -1.45 12.17
N MET A 118 -4.70 -1.10 11.24
CA MET A 118 -4.66 -1.62 9.88
C MET A 118 -3.36 -1.19 9.16
N MET A 119 -2.96 0.08 9.25
CA MET A 119 -1.72 0.56 8.64
C MET A 119 -0.49 -0.10 9.27
N GLU A 120 -0.43 -0.24 10.59
CA GLU A 120 0.65 -0.96 11.28
C GLU A 120 0.77 -2.40 10.79
N LYS A 121 -0.36 -3.09 10.60
CA LYS A 121 -0.38 -4.45 10.06
C LYS A 121 0.13 -4.50 8.62
N TYR A 122 -0.24 -3.53 7.78
CA TYR A 122 0.26 -3.44 6.40
C TYR A 122 1.76 -3.22 6.34
N PHE A 123 2.28 -2.26 7.11
CA PHE A 123 3.73 -1.99 7.14
C PHE A 123 4.53 -3.17 7.64
N ARG A 124 4.03 -3.86 8.68
CA ARG A 124 4.66 -5.09 9.19
C ARG A 124 4.75 -6.17 8.12
N HIS A 125 3.66 -6.41 7.38
CA HIS A 125 3.69 -7.38 6.29
C HIS A 125 4.62 -6.97 5.14
N LEU A 126 4.71 -5.68 4.85
CA LEU A 126 5.66 -5.17 3.85
C LEU A 126 7.11 -5.42 4.29
N GLU A 127 7.43 -5.11 5.55
CA GLU A 127 8.74 -5.37 6.17
C GLU A 127 9.11 -6.86 6.14
N GLU A 128 8.20 -7.72 6.60
CA GLU A 128 8.36 -9.18 6.56
C GLU A 128 8.62 -9.69 5.14
N ASN A 129 7.89 -9.19 4.15
CA ASN A 129 8.08 -9.60 2.76
C ASN A 129 9.41 -9.13 2.18
N LEU A 130 9.81 -7.88 2.44
CA LEU A 130 11.09 -7.35 2.01
C LEU A 130 12.26 -8.12 2.63
N LEU A 131 12.18 -8.41 3.91
CA LEU A 131 13.17 -9.23 4.62
C LEU A 131 13.25 -10.64 4.03
N ASN A 132 12.11 -11.25 3.70
CA ASN A 132 12.07 -12.55 3.03
C ASN A 132 12.71 -12.54 1.64
N VAL A 133 12.52 -11.47 0.86
CA VAL A 133 13.18 -11.32 -0.45
C VAL A 133 14.69 -11.15 -0.25
N LEU A 134 15.11 -10.28 0.68
CA LEU A 134 16.52 -10.04 0.99
C LEU A 134 17.25 -11.32 1.38
N HIS A 135 16.66 -12.14 2.26
CA HIS A 135 17.24 -13.42 2.68
C HIS A 135 17.32 -14.47 1.57
N ARG A 136 16.53 -14.33 0.51
CA ARG A 136 16.52 -15.27 -0.63
C ARG A 136 17.34 -14.81 -1.82
N ASP A 137 17.82 -13.57 -1.80
CA ASP A 137 18.61 -12.99 -2.88
C ASP A 137 20.04 -13.56 -2.85
N PRO A 138 20.42 -14.39 -3.84
CA PRO A 138 21.73 -15.04 -3.86
C PRO A 138 22.87 -14.08 -4.22
N ASN A 139 22.56 -12.86 -4.66
CA ASN A 139 23.55 -11.89 -5.13
C ASN A 139 24.04 -10.97 -4.01
N VAL A 140 23.40 -11.00 -2.84
CA VAL A 140 23.82 -10.23 -1.66
C VAL A 140 25.22 -10.67 -1.27
N ARG A 141 26.15 -9.71 -1.20
CA ARG A 141 27.53 -9.96 -0.78
C ARG A 141 27.58 -10.45 0.66
N GLU A 142 28.52 -11.35 0.95
CA GLU A 142 28.66 -11.98 2.27
C GLU A 142 28.91 -10.97 3.40
N ASP A 143 29.55 -9.84 3.09
CA ASP A 143 29.89 -8.76 4.04
C ASP A 143 28.88 -7.61 4.04
N ALA A 144 27.67 -7.80 3.50
CA ALA A 144 26.64 -6.76 3.45
C ALA A 144 26.15 -6.34 4.85
N PHE A 145 26.19 -7.27 5.82
CA PHE A 145 25.59 -7.12 7.14
C PHE A 145 26.54 -7.59 8.23
N ASP A 146 26.43 -6.96 9.41
CA ASP A 146 27.19 -7.27 10.61
C ASP A 146 26.33 -7.01 11.87
N GLU A 147 26.98 -6.97 13.04
CA GLU A 147 26.31 -6.71 14.33
C GLU A 147 25.74 -5.29 14.44
N VAL A 148 26.20 -4.35 13.61
CA VAL A 148 25.79 -2.94 13.61
C VAL A 148 24.69 -2.71 12.58
N LEU A 149 24.86 -3.19 11.35
CA LEU A 149 23.87 -3.15 10.28
C LEU A 149 23.33 -4.55 10.04
N THR A 150 22.26 -4.91 10.77
CA THR A 150 21.56 -6.17 10.54
C THR A 150 20.63 -6.08 9.32
N PRO A 151 20.21 -7.20 8.71
CA PRO A 151 19.21 -7.20 7.64
C PRO A 151 17.92 -6.48 8.03
N GLU A 152 17.42 -6.68 9.26
CA GLU A 152 16.21 -6.02 9.77
C GLU A 152 16.38 -4.50 9.87
N LEU A 153 17.52 -4.05 10.43
CA LEU A 153 17.80 -2.63 10.53
C LEU A 153 17.94 -1.99 9.14
N PHE A 154 18.59 -2.68 8.20
CA PHE A 154 18.66 -2.25 6.81
C PHE A 154 17.27 -2.12 6.17
N ILE A 155 16.39 -3.11 6.31
CA ILE A 155 15.01 -3.03 5.79
C ILE A 155 14.27 -1.86 6.42
N SER A 156 14.42 -1.62 7.73
CA SER A 156 13.77 -0.48 8.40
C SER A 156 14.19 0.86 7.78
N TYR A 157 15.49 1.08 7.51
CA TYR A 157 15.97 2.29 6.84
C TYR A 157 15.51 2.39 5.39
N VAL A 158 15.49 1.27 4.65
CA VAL A 158 14.96 1.24 3.28
C VAL A 158 13.48 1.62 3.26
N LEU A 159 12.69 1.12 4.22
CA LEU A 159 11.28 1.48 4.36
C LEU A 159 11.10 2.95 4.74
N GLU A 160 11.89 3.49 5.65
CA GLU A 160 11.86 4.93 5.98
C GLU A 160 12.14 5.79 4.74
N LEU A 161 13.16 5.45 3.95
CA LEU A 161 13.48 6.13 2.69
C LEU A 161 12.35 6.00 1.67
N PHE A 162 11.80 4.79 1.52
CA PHE A 162 10.67 4.51 0.63
C PHE A 162 9.47 5.37 1.02
N VAL A 163 8.99 5.27 2.26
CA VAL A 163 7.84 6.04 2.77
C VAL A 163 8.07 7.54 2.61
N SER A 164 9.25 8.03 3.00
CA SER A 164 9.62 9.45 2.84
C SER A 164 9.53 9.90 1.38
N SER A 165 9.99 9.08 0.44
CA SER A 165 9.92 9.43 -0.99
C SER A 165 8.49 9.41 -1.54
N VAL A 166 7.61 8.53 -1.04
CA VAL A 166 6.18 8.51 -1.43
C VAL A 166 5.50 9.82 -1.05
N PHE A 167 5.84 10.42 0.09
CA PHE A 167 5.30 11.73 0.47
C PHE A 167 5.93 12.91 -0.28
N HIS A 168 7.09 12.70 -0.92
CA HIS A 168 7.82 13.73 -1.66
C HIS A 168 7.97 13.35 -3.15
N PHE A 169 6.84 13.18 -3.86
CA PHE A 169 6.73 12.74 -5.27
C PHE A 169 7.62 13.45 -6.31
N GLN A 170 8.31 14.53 -5.96
CA GLN A 170 9.23 15.23 -6.85
C GLN A 170 10.67 14.69 -6.84
N LYS A 171 11.01 13.77 -5.92
CA LYS A 171 12.35 13.17 -5.86
C LYS A 171 12.40 11.89 -6.68
N ASP A 172 13.41 11.81 -7.53
CA ASP A 172 13.76 10.63 -8.30
C ASP A 172 14.20 9.48 -7.36
N TYR A 173 13.40 8.41 -7.30
CA TYR A 173 13.67 7.25 -6.45
C TYR A 173 14.85 6.40 -6.94
N ARG A 174 15.37 6.62 -8.16
CA ARG A 174 16.53 5.91 -8.69
C ARG A 174 17.77 6.06 -7.80
N GLY A 175 17.90 7.19 -7.09
CA GLY A 175 18.96 7.38 -6.11
C GLY A 175 18.87 6.40 -4.93
N ILE A 176 17.67 6.09 -4.44
CA ILE A 176 17.45 5.10 -3.37
C ILE A 176 17.81 3.70 -3.88
N LEU A 177 17.37 3.35 -5.08
CA LEU A 177 17.71 2.06 -5.71
C LEU A 177 19.22 1.88 -5.86
N GLU A 178 19.93 2.93 -6.26
CA GLU A 178 21.40 2.89 -6.41
C GLU A 178 22.11 2.77 -5.06
N ILE A 179 21.63 3.46 -4.01
CA ILE A 179 22.17 3.31 -2.65
C ILE A 179 22.01 1.86 -2.19
N VAL A 180 20.80 1.30 -2.31
CA VAL A 180 20.51 -0.09 -1.92
C VAL A 180 21.37 -1.07 -2.72
N ARG A 181 21.46 -0.89 -4.04
CA ARG A 181 22.29 -1.72 -4.93
C ARG A 181 23.75 -1.76 -4.47
N ARG A 182 24.34 -0.61 -4.16
CA ARG A 182 25.74 -0.52 -3.70
C ARG A 182 25.96 -1.09 -2.31
N CYS A 183 24.94 -1.05 -1.45
CA CYS A 183 25.01 -1.67 -0.13
C CYS A 183 25.00 -3.20 -0.23
N LEU A 184 24.20 -3.76 -1.14
CA LEU A 184 23.94 -5.20 -1.22
C LEU A 184 24.87 -5.95 -2.18
N TYR A 185 25.29 -5.35 -3.29
CA TYR A 185 25.99 -6.08 -4.34
C TYR A 185 27.41 -5.56 -4.55
N ALA A 186 28.31 -6.47 -4.94
CA ALA A 186 29.66 -6.09 -5.35
C ALA A 186 29.62 -5.24 -6.64
N PRO A 187 30.52 -4.25 -6.80
CA PRO A 187 30.66 -3.53 -8.05
C PRO A 187 30.96 -4.52 -9.19
N ALA A 188 30.29 -4.37 -10.34
CA ALA A 188 30.67 -5.12 -11.53
C ALA A 188 32.11 -4.75 -11.91
N HIS A 189 32.99 -5.76 -12.00
CA HIS A 189 34.39 -5.61 -12.43
C HIS A 189 34.50 -5.34 -13.94
#